data_AF-A0A127M219-F1
#
_entry.id   AF-A0A127M219-F1
#
_cell.length_a   1.000
_cell.length_b   1.000
_cell.length_c   1.000
_cell.angle_alpha   90.00
_cell.angle_beta   90.00
_cell.angle_gamma   90.00
#
_symmetry.space_group_name_H-M   'P 1'
#
loop_
_entity.id
_entity.type
_entity.pdbx_description
1 polymer ?
#
loop_
_entity_poly.entity_id
_entity_poly.type
_entity_poly.pdbx_seq_one_letter_code
_entity_poly.pdbx_strand_id
1 'polypeptide(L)'
;MTFYAIDGVTPFLDLNSYVHPTAVIIGDVVILGKCYIGPNAVLRGDFGQIYVEEGSNIQDCCVVHSFPGKQTKLGRNSHIGHSSVIHGCTLEENCLVGIHSTVLDNSYIGANCIIGANSLVPDSFVSPPNKLIFGSPAKIRRDLNPEELSWKCNGTLEYQNLAQRSLDTLATCRPERISKPEGIRLTTKSHARKKEFA
;
A
#
# COMPACT_ATOMS: atom_id res chain seq x y z
N MET A 1 -17.24 -6.82 -7.15
CA MET A 1 -17.31 -5.39 -7.53
C MET A 1 -16.19 -4.68 -6.79
N THR A 2 -15.56 -3.68 -7.41
CA THR A 2 -14.36 -3.01 -6.88
C THR A 2 -14.68 -1.62 -6.30
N PHE A 3 -15.68 -0.94 -6.87
CA PHE A 3 -16.10 0.41 -6.48
C PHE A 3 -17.51 0.39 -5.90
N TYR A 4 -17.73 1.17 -4.84
CA TYR A 4 -18.99 1.24 -4.11
C TYR A 4 -19.32 2.69 -3.76
N ALA A 5 -20.56 3.10 -4.05
CA ALA A 5 -21.10 4.36 -3.58
C ALA A 5 -21.69 4.21 -2.17
N ILE A 6 -21.61 5.27 -1.37
CA ILE A 6 -22.25 5.38 -0.05
C ILE A 6 -22.77 6.80 0.13
N ASP A 7 -23.99 6.94 0.67
CA ASP A 7 -24.64 8.24 0.91
C ASP A 7 -24.66 9.19 -0.31
N GLY A 8 -24.76 8.62 -1.52
CA GLY A 8 -24.76 9.38 -2.77
C GLY A 8 -23.37 9.81 -3.26
N VAL A 9 -22.29 9.48 -2.54
CA VAL A 9 -20.91 9.78 -2.92
C VAL A 9 -20.28 8.59 -3.63
N THR A 10 -19.67 8.83 -4.78
CA THR A 10 -19.04 7.80 -5.63
C THR A 10 -17.55 8.10 -5.80
N PRO A 11 -16.66 7.08 -5.83
CA PRO A 11 -15.25 7.28 -6.10
C PRO A 11 -14.98 7.86 -7.50
N PHE A 12 -13.91 8.66 -7.61
CA PHE A 12 -13.38 9.17 -8.88
C PHE A 12 -12.07 8.48 -9.22
N LEU A 13 -11.96 7.98 -10.46
CA LEU A 13 -10.78 7.31 -10.99
C LEU A 13 -10.39 7.92 -12.33
N ASP A 14 -9.12 8.31 -12.45
CA ASP A 14 -8.48 8.54 -13.75
C ASP A 14 -8.26 7.21 -14.47
N LEU A 15 -8.71 7.09 -15.71
CA LEU A 15 -8.66 5.83 -16.48
C LEU A 15 -7.23 5.41 -16.88
N ASN A 16 -6.22 6.27 -16.69
CA ASN A 16 -4.81 5.90 -16.82
C ASN A 16 -4.24 5.27 -15.54
N SER A 17 -5.08 4.97 -14.55
CA SER A 17 -4.70 4.29 -13.32
C SER A 17 -5.26 2.88 -13.27
N TYR A 18 -4.48 1.98 -12.69
CA TYR A 18 -4.83 0.59 -12.54
C TYR A 18 -5.39 0.33 -11.14
N VAL A 19 -6.57 -0.30 -11.06
CA VAL A 19 -7.16 -0.80 -9.82
C VAL A 19 -7.44 -2.28 -9.94
N HIS A 20 -6.82 -3.09 -9.07
CA HIS A 20 -6.99 -4.54 -9.12
C HIS A 20 -8.46 -4.95 -8.88
N PRO A 21 -9.00 -5.95 -9.60
CA PRO A 21 -10.39 -6.39 -9.45
C PRO A 21 -10.81 -6.81 -8.03
N THR A 22 -9.87 -7.17 -7.17
CA THR A 22 -10.11 -7.56 -5.77
C THR A 22 -9.90 -6.42 -4.77
N ALA A 23 -9.48 -5.23 -5.20
CA ALA A 23 -9.46 -4.06 -4.34
C ALA A 23 -10.90 -3.63 -3.97
N VAL A 24 -11.03 -2.85 -2.90
CA VAL A 24 -12.30 -2.32 -2.42
C VAL A 24 -12.19 -0.81 -2.23
N ILE A 25 -12.91 -0.05 -3.04
CA ILE A 25 -12.91 1.41 -3.07
C ILE A 25 -14.31 1.92 -2.75
N ILE A 26 -14.47 2.70 -1.68
CA ILE A 26 -15.79 3.08 -1.14
C ILE A 26 -15.85 4.60 -0.92
N GLY A 27 -16.89 5.27 -1.42
CA GLY A 27 -17.22 6.65 -1.02
C GLY A 27 -16.30 7.73 -1.60
N ASP A 28 -15.91 8.70 -0.76
CA ASP A 28 -15.12 9.88 -1.16
C ASP A 28 -13.65 9.52 -1.35
N VAL A 29 -13.36 8.87 -2.48
CA VAL A 29 -12.01 8.48 -2.88
C VAL A 29 -11.72 9.06 -4.25
N VAL A 30 -10.60 9.77 -4.38
CA VAL A 30 -10.09 10.31 -5.64
C VAL A 30 -8.74 9.67 -5.95
N ILE A 31 -8.64 9.06 -7.13
CA ILE A 31 -7.42 8.41 -7.63
C ILE A 31 -7.04 9.06 -8.95
N LEU A 32 -5.94 9.83 -8.95
CA LEU A 32 -5.41 10.49 -10.14
C LEU A 32 -4.64 9.52 -11.04
N GLY A 33 -4.17 9.96 -12.20
CA GLY A 33 -3.55 9.13 -13.24
C GLY A 33 -2.27 8.38 -12.82
N LYS A 34 -1.93 7.32 -13.57
CA LYS A 34 -0.73 6.49 -13.41
C LYS A 34 -0.57 5.84 -12.03
N CYS A 35 -1.65 5.73 -11.26
CA CYS A 35 -1.64 5.08 -9.97
C CYS A 35 -1.77 3.57 -10.12
N TYR A 36 -1.19 2.83 -9.16
CA TYR A 36 -1.35 1.39 -9.02
C TYR A 36 -2.03 1.06 -7.69
N ILE A 37 -3.22 0.45 -7.74
CA ILE A 37 -3.90 -0.10 -6.56
C ILE A 37 -3.88 -1.62 -6.63
N GLY A 38 -3.13 -2.23 -5.70
CA GLY A 38 -2.86 -3.65 -5.65
C GLY A 38 -4.06 -4.51 -5.21
N PRO A 39 -3.94 -5.84 -5.34
CA PRO A 39 -4.97 -6.77 -4.91
C PRO A 39 -5.25 -6.64 -3.42
N ASN A 40 -6.54 -6.73 -3.07
CA ASN A 40 -7.04 -6.68 -1.69
C ASN A 40 -6.70 -5.39 -0.93
N ALA A 41 -6.24 -4.34 -1.61
CA ALA A 41 -6.15 -3.01 -1.02
C ALA A 41 -7.57 -2.47 -0.75
N VAL A 42 -7.76 -1.82 0.41
CA VAL A 42 -9.02 -1.23 0.83
C VAL A 42 -8.84 0.27 1.02
N LEU A 43 -9.54 1.07 0.23
CA LEU A 43 -9.61 2.52 0.37
C LEU A 43 -11.05 2.87 0.69
N ARG A 44 -11.30 3.32 1.93
CA ARG A 44 -12.65 3.56 2.41
C ARG A 44 -12.83 5.03 2.77
N GLY A 45 -13.36 5.84 1.86
CA GLY A 45 -13.64 7.26 2.06
C GLY A 45 -15.04 7.50 2.64
N ASP A 46 -15.43 6.76 3.69
CA ASP A 46 -16.77 6.85 4.30
C ASP A 46 -16.83 7.75 5.54
N PHE A 47 -15.70 8.18 6.08
CA PHE A 47 -15.60 9.19 7.14
C PHE A 47 -14.94 10.49 6.68
N GLY A 48 -13.98 10.39 5.77
CA GLY A 48 -13.23 11.53 5.26
C GLY A 48 -12.59 11.17 3.93
N GLN A 49 -12.27 12.19 3.14
CA GLN A 49 -11.76 11.99 1.80
C GLN A 49 -10.42 11.25 1.80
N ILE A 50 -10.25 10.34 0.85
CA ILE A 50 -8.96 9.77 0.49
C ILE A 50 -8.54 10.35 -0.87
N TYR A 51 -7.40 11.00 -0.91
CA TYR A 51 -6.89 11.66 -2.11
C TYR A 51 -5.53 11.09 -2.50
N VAL A 52 -5.51 10.36 -3.62
CA VAL A 52 -4.32 9.68 -4.15
C VAL A 52 -3.83 10.43 -5.39
N GLU A 53 -2.70 11.12 -5.25
CA GLU A 53 -2.12 11.91 -6.35
C GLU A 53 -1.37 11.06 -7.38
N GLU A 54 -1.10 11.68 -8.55
CA GLU A 54 -0.54 11.04 -9.73
C GLU A 54 0.71 10.19 -9.43
N GLY A 55 0.78 9.02 -10.07
CA GLY A 55 1.97 8.16 -10.03
C GLY A 55 2.19 7.43 -8.70
N SER A 56 1.23 7.49 -7.78
CA SER A 56 1.31 6.82 -6.48
C SER A 56 0.96 5.33 -6.57
N ASN A 57 1.52 4.51 -5.69
CA ASN A 57 1.15 3.11 -5.57
C ASN A 57 0.67 2.78 -4.15
N ILE A 58 -0.43 2.03 -4.09
CA ILE A 58 -0.96 1.41 -2.88
C ILE A 58 -0.93 -0.09 -3.12
N GLN A 59 0.01 -0.74 -2.46
CA GLN A 59 0.31 -2.14 -2.73
C GLN A 59 -0.71 -3.09 -2.07
N ASP A 60 -0.46 -4.37 -2.27
CA ASP A 60 -1.30 -5.49 -1.85
C ASP A 60 -1.69 -5.38 -0.37
N CYS A 61 -2.96 -5.65 -0.07
CA CYS A 61 -3.50 -5.72 1.28
C CYS A 61 -3.33 -4.45 2.14
N CYS A 62 -3.04 -3.29 1.55
CA CYS A 62 -3.02 -2.02 2.28
C CYS A 62 -4.44 -1.59 2.69
N VAL A 63 -4.54 -0.89 3.82
CA VAL A 63 -5.78 -0.25 4.27
C VAL A 63 -5.56 1.25 4.34
N VAL A 64 -6.43 2.03 3.70
CA VAL A 64 -6.44 3.48 3.74
C VAL A 64 -7.81 3.93 4.24
N HIS A 65 -7.81 4.70 5.32
CA HIS A 65 -9.02 5.24 5.95
C HIS A 65 -8.75 6.65 6.49
N SER A 66 -9.77 7.35 6.96
CA SER A 66 -9.65 8.71 7.50
C SER A 66 -10.62 8.87 8.66
N PHE A 67 -10.35 9.83 9.55
CA PHE A 67 -11.32 10.26 10.57
C PHE A 67 -12.36 11.25 10.00
N PRO A 68 -13.53 11.38 10.66
CA PRO A 68 -14.52 12.40 10.33
C PRO A 68 -13.93 13.81 10.24
N GLY A 69 -14.23 14.53 9.16
CA GLY A 69 -13.76 15.90 8.94
C GLY A 69 -12.25 16.02 8.63
N LYS A 70 -11.57 14.90 8.36
CA LYS A 70 -10.15 14.84 7.98
C LYS A 70 -10.00 14.26 6.58
N GLN A 71 -8.83 14.46 5.99
CA GLN A 71 -8.44 13.87 4.71
C GLN A 71 -7.23 12.97 4.93
N THR A 72 -7.17 11.86 4.21
CA THR A 72 -5.92 11.14 3.98
C THR A 72 -5.39 11.51 2.62
N LYS A 73 -4.25 12.20 2.59
CA LYS A 73 -3.62 12.67 1.36
C LYS A 73 -2.34 11.88 1.11
N LEU A 74 -2.27 11.25 -0.06
CA LEU A 74 -1.05 10.66 -0.59
C LEU A 74 -0.56 11.54 -1.73
N GLY A 75 0.51 12.30 -1.48
CA GLY A 75 1.13 13.19 -2.45
C GLY A 75 1.70 12.43 -3.65
N ARG A 76 1.97 13.15 -4.74
CA ARG A 76 2.49 12.61 -6.00
C ARG A 76 3.62 11.62 -5.74
N ASN A 77 3.63 10.51 -6.50
CA ASN A 77 4.65 9.47 -6.37
C ASN A 77 4.73 8.81 -4.97
N SER A 78 3.66 8.84 -4.16
CA SER A 78 3.64 8.12 -2.89
C SER A 78 3.79 6.61 -3.10
N HIS A 79 4.54 5.95 -2.23
CA HIS A 79 4.83 4.52 -2.32
C HIS A 79 4.39 3.83 -1.04
N ILE A 80 3.21 3.21 -1.04
CA ILE A 80 2.64 2.57 0.14
C ILE A 80 2.88 1.07 0.06
N GLY A 81 3.88 0.61 0.82
CA GLY A 81 4.35 -0.76 0.87
C GLY A 81 3.28 -1.75 1.35
N HIS A 82 3.35 -2.99 0.87
CA HIS A 82 2.38 -4.06 1.13
C HIS A 82 1.91 -4.12 2.60
N SER A 83 0.61 -4.37 2.80
CA SER A 83 -0.01 -4.57 4.12
C SER A 83 0.18 -3.40 5.11
N SER A 84 0.38 -2.17 4.61
CA SER A 84 0.46 -0.98 5.44
C SER A 84 -0.93 -0.41 5.75
N VAL A 85 -1.04 0.29 6.88
CA VAL A 85 -2.25 1.01 7.29
C VAL A 85 -1.97 2.50 7.27
N ILE A 86 -2.75 3.24 6.49
CA ILE A 86 -2.67 4.69 6.38
C ILE A 86 -3.97 5.28 6.90
N HIS A 87 -3.89 6.16 7.89
CA HIS A 87 -5.07 6.67 8.57
C HIS A 87 -4.96 8.18 8.83
N GLY A 88 -5.82 8.98 8.19
CA GLY A 88 -6.03 10.41 8.47
C GLY A 88 -4.78 11.29 8.43
N CYS A 89 -3.79 10.94 7.62
CA CYS A 89 -2.49 11.62 7.54
C CYS A 89 -2.25 12.32 6.20
N THR A 90 -1.24 13.19 6.17
CA THR A 90 -0.73 13.82 4.94
C THR A 90 0.67 13.33 4.66
N LEU A 91 0.84 12.65 3.52
CA LEU A 91 2.15 12.36 2.94
C LEU A 91 2.39 13.35 1.80
N GLU A 92 3.49 14.08 1.85
CA GLU A 92 3.92 14.94 0.75
C GLU A 92 4.51 14.12 -0.41
N GLU A 93 4.90 14.82 -1.47
CA GLU A 93 5.47 14.22 -2.67
C GLU A 93 6.60 13.21 -2.36
N ASN A 94 6.56 12.10 -3.09
CA ASN A 94 7.63 11.11 -3.16
C ASN A 94 7.95 10.43 -1.82
N CYS A 95 7.00 10.38 -0.87
CA CYS A 95 7.15 9.60 0.35
C CYS A 95 7.10 8.09 0.08
N LEU A 96 7.82 7.32 0.89
CA LEU A 96 7.73 5.85 0.93
C LEU A 96 7.30 5.40 2.34
N VAL A 97 6.24 4.60 2.40
CA VAL A 97 5.82 3.88 3.59
C VAL A 97 6.25 2.43 3.42
N GLY A 98 7.17 1.97 4.26
CA GLY A 98 7.70 0.62 4.20
C GLY A 98 6.63 -0.42 4.51
N ILE A 99 6.83 -1.62 3.96
CA ILE A 99 5.93 -2.78 4.13
C ILE A 99 5.52 -2.96 5.59
N HIS A 100 4.24 -3.25 5.81
CA HIS A 100 3.66 -3.54 7.11
C HIS A 100 3.81 -2.39 8.12
N SER A 101 3.80 -1.15 7.67
CA SER A 101 3.87 0.02 8.56
C SER A 101 2.49 0.64 8.78
N THR A 102 2.35 1.35 9.89
CA THR A 102 1.14 2.10 10.21
C THR A 102 1.47 3.58 10.33
N VAL A 103 0.71 4.43 9.65
CA VAL A 103 0.78 5.88 9.76
C VAL A 103 -0.55 6.39 10.32
N LEU A 104 -0.50 6.94 11.53
CA LEU A 104 -1.66 7.41 12.27
C LEU A 104 -2.03 8.86 11.94
N ASP A 105 -3.19 9.23 12.46
CA ASP A 105 -3.89 10.48 12.19
C ASP A 105 -3.09 11.73 12.45
N ASN A 106 -3.45 12.80 11.74
CA ASN A 106 -2.88 14.14 11.88
C ASN A 106 -1.35 14.20 11.65
N SER A 107 -0.71 13.09 11.30
CA SER A 107 0.71 13.08 10.98
C SER A 107 0.95 13.77 9.65
N TYR A 108 2.04 14.51 9.58
CA TYR A 108 2.51 15.23 8.42
C TYR A 108 3.91 14.76 8.08
N ILE A 109 4.04 14.10 6.93
CA ILE A 109 5.30 13.54 6.47
C ILE A 109 5.78 14.36 5.28
N GLY A 110 6.85 15.14 5.48
CA GLY A 110 7.45 15.99 4.46
C GLY A 110 8.02 15.19 3.28
N ALA A 111 8.23 15.88 2.15
CA ALA A 111 8.57 15.26 0.88
C ALA A 111 9.81 14.35 0.95
N ASN A 112 9.84 13.33 0.10
CA ASN A 112 10.92 12.36 -0.03
C ASN A 112 11.22 11.52 1.22
N CYS A 113 10.43 11.60 2.30
CA CYS A 113 10.67 10.79 3.49
C CYS A 113 10.52 9.29 3.21
N ILE A 114 11.35 8.49 3.86
CA ILE A 114 11.25 7.02 3.85
C ILE A 114 10.92 6.56 5.27
N ILE A 115 9.76 5.94 5.44
CA ILE A 115 9.38 5.20 6.64
C ILE A 115 9.80 3.75 6.41
N GLY A 116 10.71 3.23 7.24
CA GLY A 116 11.16 1.84 7.09
C GLY A 116 10.08 0.83 7.48
N ALA A 117 10.22 -0.41 6.99
CA ALA A 117 9.25 -1.48 7.21
C ALA A 117 8.92 -1.72 8.69
N ASN A 118 7.70 -2.17 8.97
CA ASN A 118 7.21 -2.47 10.32
C ASN A 118 7.34 -1.28 11.30
N SER A 119 7.15 -0.06 10.80
CA SER A 119 7.17 1.15 11.65
C SER A 119 5.76 1.56 12.05
N LEU A 120 5.64 2.18 13.23
CA LEU A 120 4.41 2.81 13.72
C LEU A 120 4.65 4.31 13.87
N VAL A 121 4.20 5.10 12.91
CA VAL A 121 4.24 6.56 13.00
C VAL A 121 3.08 7.02 13.88
N PRO A 122 3.35 7.67 15.03
CA PRO A 122 2.31 8.06 15.98
C PRO A 122 1.42 9.20 15.45
N ASP A 123 0.26 9.39 16.08
CA ASP A 123 -0.63 10.53 15.79
C ASP A 123 0.12 11.86 15.93
N SER A 124 -0.25 12.81 15.08
CA SER A 124 0.32 14.18 15.08
C SER A 124 1.84 14.23 14.89
N PHE A 125 2.46 13.16 14.40
CA PHE A 125 3.89 13.13 14.10
C PHE A 125 4.21 14.05 12.92
N VAL A 126 5.19 14.94 13.09
CA VAL A 126 5.63 15.85 12.03
C VAL A 126 7.05 15.52 11.64
N SER A 127 7.28 15.29 10.34
CA SER A 127 8.61 15.12 9.77
C SER A 127 8.92 16.18 8.73
N PRO A 128 10.08 16.85 8.79
CA PRO A 128 10.58 17.63 7.67
C PRO A 128 10.94 16.72 6.49
N PRO A 129 11.13 17.26 5.28
CA PRO A 129 11.53 16.49 4.10
C PRO A 129 12.86 15.73 4.25
N ASN A 130 13.06 14.71 3.40
CA ASN A 130 14.29 13.95 3.22
C ASN A 130 14.77 13.17 4.45
N LYS A 131 13.86 12.69 5.29
CA LYS A 131 14.21 11.93 6.50
C LYS A 131 13.98 10.42 6.35
N LEU A 132 14.87 9.65 6.97
CA LEU A 132 14.61 8.26 7.32
C LEU A 132 13.89 8.20 8.67
N ILE A 133 12.71 7.60 8.67
CA ILE A 133 11.84 7.42 9.85
C ILE A 133 11.74 5.92 10.12
N PHE A 134 11.96 5.48 11.36
CA PHE A 134 11.95 4.04 11.67
C PHE A 134 11.62 3.70 13.13
N GLY A 135 10.87 2.61 13.31
CA GLY A 135 10.61 1.95 14.60
C GLY A 135 9.15 2.00 15.04
N SER A 136 8.87 1.46 16.22
CA SER A 136 7.54 1.47 16.85
C SER A 136 7.68 1.81 18.34
N PRO A 137 7.35 3.05 18.77
CA PRO A 137 6.97 4.19 17.92
C PRO A 137 8.13 4.68 17.05
N ALA A 138 7.81 5.16 15.85
CA ALA A 138 8.78 5.63 14.87
C ALA A 138 9.40 6.96 15.31
N LYS A 139 10.67 7.14 14.95
CA LYS A 139 11.40 8.40 15.16
C LYS A 139 12.19 8.75 13.91
N ILE A 140 12.43 10.04 13.69
CA ILE A 140 13.43 10.50 12.72
C ILE A 140 14.79 9.95 13.15
N ARG A 141 15.48 9.24 12.25
CA ARG A 141 16.80 8.66 12.52
C ARG A 141 17.91 9.52 11.96
N ARG A 142 17.80 9.90 10.69
CA ARG A 142 18.81 10.65 9.95
C ARG A 142 18.21 11.23 8.68
N ASP A 143 19.00 12.07 8.02
CA ASP A 143 18.79 12.42 6.63
C ASP A 143 19.00 11.22 5.70
N LEU A 144 18.28 11.25 4.58
CA LEU A 144 18.47 10.32 3.48
C LEU A 144 19.73 10.69 2.70
N ASN A 145 20.39 9.67 2.17
CA ASN A 145 21.46 9.88 1.21
C ASN A 145 20.90 9.91 -0.25
N PRO A 146 21.68 10.41 -1.23
CA PRO A 146 21.22 10.49 -2.62
C PRO A 146 20.89 9.13 -3.27
N GLU A 147 21.55 8.06 -2.85
CA GLU A 147 21.32 6.71 -3.37
C GLU A 147 19.94 6.19 -2.94
N GLU A 148 19.55 6.42 -1.68
CA GLU A 148 18.22 6.07 -1.16
C GLU A 148 17.10 6.82 -1.90
N LEU A 149 17.31 8.10 -2.21
CA LEU A 149 16.37 8.89 -3.00
C LEU A 149 16.23 8.33 -4.43
N SER A 150 17.35 8.05 -5.09
CA SER A 150 17.35 7.47 -6.44
C SER A 150 16.70 6.09 -6.46
N TRP A 151 17.02 5.24 -5.49
CA TRP A 151 16.42 3.91 -5.35
C TRP A 151 14.91 3.99 -5.18
N LYS A 152 14.43 4.90 -4.32
CA LYS A 152 13.00 5.13 -4.10
C LYS A 152 12.28 5.58 -5.37
N CYS A 153 12.85 6.54 -6.11
CA CYS A 153 12.27 7.03 -7.36
C CYS A 153 12.16 5.92 -8.41
N ASN A 154 13.22 5.11 -8.56
CA ASN A 154 13.20 3.95 -9.46
C ASN A 154 12.13 2.93 -9.05
N GLY A 155 12.02 2.62 -7.76
CA GLY A 155 10.98 1.73 -7.25
C GLY A 155 9.56 2.23 -7.52
N THR A 156 9.31 3.54 -7.45
CA THR A 156 8.02 4.11 -7.85
C THR A 156 7.78 4.03 -9.36
N LEU A 157 8.81 4.27 -10.18
CA LEU A 157 8.71 4.14 -11.64
C LEU A 157 8.33 2.71 -12.06
N GLU A 158 8.88 1.69 -11.40
CA GLU A 158 8.50 0.29 -11.66
C GLU A 158 7.00 0.04 -11.43
N TYR A 159 6.40 0.67 -10.42
CA TYR A 159 4.96 0.55 -10.17
C TYR A 159 4.10 1.33 -11.18
N GLN A 160 4.59 2.45 -11.71
CA GLN A 160 3.93 3.17 -12.80
C GLN A 160 3.95 2.34 -14.08
N ASN A 161 5.09 1.71 -14.40
CA ASN A 161 5.21 0.75 -15.50
C ASN A 161 4.30 -0.47 -15.28
N LEU A 162 4.20 -0.95 -14.03
CA LEU A 162 3.30 -2.05 -13.68
C LEU A 162 1.83 -1.68 -13.86
N ALA A 163 1.43 -0.45 -13.51
CA ALA A 163 0.07 0.03 -13.72
C ALA A 163 -0.30 -0.03 -15.21
N GLN A 164 0.56 0.53 -16.06
CA GLN A 164 0.36 0.50 -17.51
C GLN A 164 0.32 -0.93 -18.05
N ARG A 165 1.31 -1.76 -17.68
CA ARG A 165 1.36 -3.17 -18.08
C ARG A 165 0.11 -3.94 -17.62
N SER A 166 -0.42 -3.62 -16.44
CA SER A 166 -1.63 -4.28 -15.92
C SER A 166 -2.88 -3.88 -16.70
N LEU A 167 -3.02 -2.60 -17.08
CA LEU A 167 -4.08 -2.13 -17.97
C LEU A 167 -4.02 -2.84 -19.33
N ASP A 168 -2.81 -3.02 -19.87
CA ASP A 168 -2.61 -3.55 -21.22
C ASP A 168 -2.71 -5.08 -21.29
N THR A 169 -2.25 -5.78 -20.25
CA THR A 169 -1.94 -7.22 -20.35
C THR A 169 -2.54 -8.10 -19.25
N LEU A 170 -3.03 -7.53 -18.14
CA LEU A 170 -3.54 -8.37 -17.05
C LEU A 170 -4.91 -8.94 -17.43
N ALA A 171 -4.99 -10.27 -17.48
CA ALA A 171 -6.21 -11.00 -17.74
C ALA A 171 -6.35 -12.19 -16.79
N THR A 172 -7.59 -12.59 -16.51
CA THR A 172 -7.83 -13.87 -15.85
C THR A 172 -7.40 -15.01 -16.75
N CYS A 173 -6.68 -15.99 -16.22
CA CYS A 173 -6.23 -17.15 -16.96
C CYS A 173 -6.48 -18.43 -16.17
N ARG A 174 -6.51 -19.57 -16.88
CA ARG A 174 -6.35 -20.88 -16.23
C ARG A 174 -4.85 -21.13 -16.06
N PRO A 175 -4.41 -21.65 -14.90
CA PRO A 175 -3.01 -21.97 -14.73
C PRO A 175 -2.58 -23.04 -15.74
N GLU A 176 -1.36 -22.94 -16.25
CA GLU A 176 -0.76 -24.01 -17.04
C GLU A 176 -0.56 -25.25 -16.17
N ARG A 177 -0.89 -26.42 -16.73
CA ARG A 177 -0.71 -27.68 -16.01
C ARG A 177 0.76 -28.07 -16.08
N ILE A 178 1.43 -28.08 -14.93
CA ILE A 178 2.73 -28.72 -14.79
C ILE A 178 2.53 -30.24 -15.05
N SER A 179 3.18 -30.79 -16.07
CA SER A 179 3.37 -32.25 -16.14
C SER A 179 4.17 -32.66 -14.91
N LYS A 180 3.60 -33.52 -14.08
CA LYS A 180 4.14 -33.98 -12.79
C LYS A 180 5.68 -34.08 -12.85
N PRO A 181 6.43 -33.36 -11.99
CA PRO A 181 7.84 -33.68 -11.81
C PRO A 181 7.93 -35.15 -11.40
N GLU A 182 8.70 -35.96 -12.13
CA GLU A 182 8.96 -37.34 -11.72
C GLU A 182 9.63 -37.34 -10.34
N GLY A 183 8.92 -37.83 -9.32
CA GLY A 183 9.39 -37.86 -7.92
C GLY A 183 9.39 -36.46 -7.29
N ILE A 184 8.63 -36.18 -6.23
CA ILE A 184 8.76 -36.73 -4.89
C ILE A 184 7.43 -36.42 -4.18
N ARG A 185 6.81 -37.42 -3.55
CA ARG A 185 5.71 -37.20 -2.59
C ARG A 185 6.31 -37.16 -1.19
N LEU A 186 5.83 -36.23 -0.36
CA LEU A 186 6.02 -36.27 1.09
C LEU A 186 5.49 -37.61 1.62
N THR A 187 6.38 -38.48 2.09
CA THR A 187 5.99 -39.61 2.94
C THR A 187 5.88 -39.07 4.37
N THR A 188 4.67 -38.77 4.82
CA THR A 188 4.44 -38.62 6.25
C THR A 188 4.48 -40.02 6.87
N LYS A 189 5.61 -40.39 7.49
CA LYS A 189 5.58 -41.47 8.48
C LYS A 189 4.61 -41.01 9.56
N SER A 190 3.49 -41.71 9.71
CA SER A 190 2.59 -41.49 10.83
C SER A 190 3.43 -41.56 12.10
N HIS A 191 3.45 -40.47 12.86
CA HIS A 191 3.96 -40.55 14.22
C HIS A 191 2.96 -41.43 14.98
N ALA A 192 3.38 -42.65 15.29
CA ALA A 192 2.70 -43.47 16.27
C ALA A 192 2.44 -42.61 17.51
N ARG A 193 1.18 -42.57 17.97
CA ARG A 193 0.79 -41.88 19.20
C ARG A 193 1.75 -42.32 20.30
N LYS A 194 2.49 -41.39 20.89
CA LYS A 194 3.17 -41.66 22.17
C LYS A 194 2.06 -41.99 23.18
N LYS A 195 2.18 -43.18 23.77
CA LYS A 195 1.34 -43.64 24.87
C LYS A 195 1.33 -42.59 25.99
N GLU A 196 0.15 -42.35 26.52
CA GLU A 196 -0.07 -41.71 27.81
C GLU A 196 0.85 -42.34 28.86
N PHE A 197 1.49 -41.49 29.66
CA PHE A 197 1.96 -41.85 30.99
C PHE A 197 1.47 -40.77 31.95
N ALA A 198 0.98 -41.27 33.09
CA ALA A 198 0.28 -40.59 34.17
C ALA A 198 1.03 -39.41 34.79
#